data_AF-A0A7Y3X959-F1
#
_entry.id   AF-A0A7Y3X959-F1
#
_cell.length_a   1.000
_cell.length_b   1.000
_cell.length_c   1.000
_cell.angle_alpha   90.00
_cell.angle_beta   90.00
_cell.angle_gamma   90.00
#
_symmetry.space_group_name_H-M   'P 1'
#
loop_
_entity.id
_entity.type
_entity.pdbx_description
1 polymer ?
#
loop_
_entity_poly.entity_id
_entity_poly.type
_entity_poly.pdbx_seq_one_letter_code
_entity_poly.pdbx_strand_id
1 'polypeptide(L)'
;MIHKAEFEPRITQMRVRIAALETQIAQATSEMTRQQELRLIIGRLKDFATQVKTGLEQLDWQQRRDIIRTLVKRVEIDKDQVNVVFRVEPLSPVPDSDKDCLQHCTGREGTALSDTF
;
A
#
# COMPACT_ATOMS: atom_id res chain seq x y z
N MET A 1 -57.98 -25.31 -20.26
CA MET A 1 -57.54 -25.64 -18.89
C MET A 1 -56.01 -25.69 -18.93
N ILE A 2 -55.33 -24.86 -18.14
CA ILE A 2 -53.85 -24.84 -18.14
C ILE A 2 -53.40 -25.98 -17.21
N HIS A 3 -52.65 -26.96 -17.74
CA HIS A 3 -52.26 -28.15 -17.01
C HIS A 3 -51.02 -27.90 -16.13
N LYS A 4 -51.01 -28.53 -14.95
CA LYS A 4 -49.93 -28.43 -13.92
C LYS A 4 -48.51 -28.63 -14.48
N ALA A 5 -48.36 -29.41 -15.55
CA ALA A 5 -47.07 -29.67 -16.21
C ALA A 5 -46.45 -28.46 -16.91
N GLU A 6 -47.23 -27.44 -17.26
CA GLU A 6 -46.73 -26.20 -17.89
C GLU A 6 -46.15 -25.20 -16.88
N PHE A 7 -46.46 -25.37 -15.58
CA PHE A 7 -46.01 -24.45 -14.52
C PHE A 7 -44.65 -24.83 -13.93
N GLU A 8 -44.32 -26.12 -13.86
CA GLU A 8 -43.04 -26.63 -13.36
C GLU A 8 -41.80 -26.08 -14.11
N PRO A 9 -41.77 -26.04 -15.47
CA PRO A 9 -40.64 -25.47 -16.19
C PRO A 9 -40.54 -23.96 -15.96
N ARG A 10 -41.68 -23.27 -15.81
CA ARG A 10 -41.70 -21.82 -15.57
C ARG A 10 -41.17 -21.47 -14.18
N ILE A 11 -41.57 -22.21 -13.14
CA ILE A 11 -41.03 -22.04 -11.78
C ILE A 11 -39.53 -22.34 -11.77
N THR A 12 -39.09 -23.39 -12.46
CA THR A 12 -37.67 -23.74 -12.55
C THR A 12 -36.86 -22.63 -13.24
N GLN A 13 -37.34 -22.12 -14.38
CA GLN A 13 -36.70 -21.00 -15.08
C GLN A 13 -36.66 -19.72 -14.22
N MET A 14 -37.74 -19.43 -13.49
CA MET A 14 -37.79 -18.28 -12.58
C MET A 14 -36.78 -18.43 -11.43
N ARG A 15 -36.64 -19.63 -10.85
CA ARG A 15 -35.63 -19.90 -9.80
C ARG A 15 -34.21 -19.72 -10.31
N VAL A 16 -33.90 -20.20 -11.52
CA VAL A 16 -32.59 -19.98 -12.17
C VAL A 16 -32.34 -18.49 -12.36
N ARG A 17 -33.37 -17.74 -12.80
CA ARG A 17 -33.25 -16.29 -12.99
C ARG A 17 -33.05 -15.54 -11.67
N ILE A 18 -33.71 -15.96 -10.59
CA ILE A 18 -33.50 -15.41 -9.24
C ILE A 18 -32.05 -15.66 -8.80
N ALA A 19 -31.55 -16.89 -8.90
CA ALA A 19 -30.18 -17.22 -8.52
C ALA A 19 -29.13 -16.42 -9.33
N ALA A 20 -29.39 -16.19 -10.62
CA ALA A 20 -28.54 -15.36 -11.47
C ALA A 20 -28.54 -13.89 -11.01
N LEU A 21 -29.70 -13.34 -10.65
CA LEU A 21 -29.82 -11.97 -10.14
C LEU A 21 -29.15 -11.83 -8.76
N GLU A 22 -29.31 -12.81 -7.87
CA GLU A 22 -28.62 -12.83 -6.56
C GLU A 22 -27.10 -12.82 -6.73
N THR A 23 -26.59 -13.60 -7.69
CA THR A 23 -25.16 -13.61 -8.03
C THR A 23 -24.69 -12.24 -8.54
N GLN A 24 -25.48 -11.60 -9.41
CA GLN A 24 -25.17 -10.26 -9.92
C GLN A 24 -25.17 -9.21 -8.81
N ILE A 25 -26.12 -9.27 -7.87
CA ILE A 25 -26.17 -8.40 -6.71
C ILE A 25 -24.92 -8.58 -5.84
N ALA A 26 -24.52 -9.83 -5.57
CA ALA A 26 -23.32 -10.13 -4.78
C ALA A 26 -22.05 -9.56 -5.45
N GLN A 27 -21.91 -9.74 -6.76
CA GLN A 27 -20.79 -9.18 -7.53
C GLN A 27 -20.77 -7.65 -7.50
N ALA A 28 -21.91 -7.00 -7.75
CA ALA A 28 -22.01 -5.55 -7.72
C ALA A 28 -21.68 -4.98 -6.32
N THR A 29 -22.11 -5.67 -5.27
CA THR A 29 -21.81 -5.29 -3.88
C THR A 29 -20.32 -5.42 -3.59
N SER A 30 -19.69 -6.54 -3.98
CA SER A 30 -18.24 -6.74 -3.82
C SER A 30 -17.42 -5.67 -4.54
N GLU A 31 -17.80 -5.32 -5.78
CA GLU A 31 -17.14 -4.26 -6.53
C GLU A 31 -17.31 -2.90 -5.86
N MET A 32 -18.51 -2.59 -5.34
CA MET A 32 -18.75 -1.36 -4.58
C MET A 32 -17.86 -1.28 -3.34
N THR A 33 -17.72 -2.37 -2.58
CA THR A 33 -16.83 -2.44 -1.42
C THR A 33 -15.38 -2.20 -1.81
N ARG A 34 -14.88 -2.89 -2.87
CA ARG A 34 -13.52 -2.68 -3.38
C ARG A 34 -13.28 -1.23 -3.80
N GLN A 35 -14.24 -0.60 -4.47
CA GLN A 35 -14.13 0.81 -4.84
C GLN A 35 -14.11 1.74 -3.63
N GLN A 36 -14.89 1.44 -2.59
CA GLN A 36 -14.86 2.21 -1.34
C GLN A 36 -13.50 2.08 -0.65
N GLU A 37 -12.93 0.87 -0.56
CA GLU A 37 -11.59 0.64 -0.01
C GLU A 37 -10.53 1.43 -0.76
N LEU A 38 -10.54 1.38 -2.10
CA LEU A 38 -9.61 2.16 -2.92
C LEU A 38 -9.76 3.68 -2.68
N ARG A 39 -11.00 4.18 -2.59
CA ARG A 39 -11.24 5.60 -2.27
C ARG A 39 -10.68 5.97 -0.90
N LEU A 40 -10.83 5.11 0.10
CA LEU A 40 -10.29 5.32 1.44
C LEU A 40 -8.76 5.35 1.43
N ILE A 41 -8.11 4.40 0.73
CA ILE A 41 -6.65 4.37 0.59
C ILE A 41 -6.15 5.65 -0.09
N ILE A 42 -6.77 6.03 -1.21
CA ILE A 42 -6.41 7.25 -1.94
C ILE A 42 -6.62 8.49 -1.06
N GLY A 43 -7.72 8.56 -0.31
CA GLY A 43 -7.98 9.63 0.65
C GLY A 43 -6.88 9.75 1.69
N ARG A 44 -6.55 8.64 2.37
CA ARG A 44 -5.47 8.61 3.36
C ARG A 44 -4.11 9.00 2.78
N LEU A 45 -3.81 8.55 1.55
CA LEU A 45 -2.56 8.94 0.87
C LEU A 45 -2.52 10.44 0.55
N LYS A 46 -3.65 11.03 0.15
CA LYS A 46 -3.74 12.49 -0.07
C LYS A 46 -3.59 13.28 1.22
N ASP A 47 -4.23 12.83 2.30
CA ASP A 47 -4.14 13.47 3.61
C ASP A 47 -2.69 13.39 4.13
N PHE A 48 -2.06 12.22 4.01
CA PHE A 48 -0.66 12.01 4.35
C PHE A 48 0.26 12.94 3.53
N ALA A 49 0.09 12.99 2.21
CA ALA A 49 0.90 13.87 1.36
C ALA A 49 0.74 15.34 1.74
N THR A 50 -0.48 15.76 2.08
CA THR A 50 -0.77 17.12 2.55
C THR A 50 -0.08 17.40 3.87
N GLN A 51 -0.17 16.49 4.83
CA GLN A 51 0.47 16.62 6.14
C GLN A 51 2.00 16.66 6.03
N VAL A 52 2.59 15.80 5.19
CA VAL A 52 4.03 15.80 4.91
C VAL A 52 4.44 17.13 4.30
N LYS A 53 3.71 17.62 3.29
CA LYS A 53 4.03 18.90 2.64
C LYS A 53 3.99 20.06 3.63
N THR A 54 2.90 20.20 4.38
CA THR A 54 2.75 21.24 5.40
C THR A 54 3.85 21.15 6.46
N GLY A 55 4.17 19.93 6.90
CA GLY A 55 5.25 19.68 7.84
C GLY A 55 6.60 20.18 7.30
N LEU A 56 6.96 19.81 6.07
CA LEU A 56 8.20 20.22 5.42
C LEU A 56 8.30 21.74 5.22
N GLU A 57 7.19 22.42 4.92
CA GLU A 57 7.15 23.88 4.79
C GLU A 57 7.47 24.59 6.11
N GLN A 58 7.08 24.02 7.25
CA GLN A 58 7.30 24.60 8.58
C GLN A 58 8.70 24.33 9.16
N LEU A 59 9.49 23.46 8.53
CA LEU A 59 10.83 23.10 9.04
C LEU A 59 11.84 24.25 8.88
N ASP A 60 12.70 24.37 9.89
CA ASP A 60 13.88 25.20 9.79
C ASP A 60 14.95 24.60 8.85
N TRP A 61 15.99 25.38 8.57
CA TRP A 61 17.06 24.95 7.65
C TRP A 61 17.82 23.69 8.12
N GLN A 62 18.06 23.54 9.42
CA GLN A 62 18.79 22.38 9.95
C GLN A 62 17.96 21.11 9.77
N GLN A 63 16.69 21.17 10.15
CA GLN A 63 15.74 20.07 10.02
C GLN A 63 15.54 19.66 8.55
N ARG A 64 15.39 20.63 7.64
CA ARG A 64 15.31 20.33 6.19
C ARG A 64 16.56 19.62 5.69
N ARG A 65 17.74 20.09 6.11
CA ARG A 65 19.02 19.50 5.73
C ARG A 65 19.14 18.06 6.24
N ASP A 66 18.71 17.79 7.46
CA ASP A 66 18.77 16.44 8.04
C ASP A 66 17.86 15.46 7.31
N ILE A 67 16.65 15.90 6.95
CA ILE A 67 15.74 15.10 6.11
C ILE A 67 16.37 14.81 4.74
N ILE A 68 16.92 15.83 4.06
CA ILE A 68 17.58 15.65 2.75
C ILE A 68 18.72 14.62 2.87
N ARG A 69 19.54 14.71 3.92
CA ARG A 69 20.66 13.77 4.12
C ARG A 69 20.18 12.33 4.38
N THR A 70 19.02 12.20 5.01
CA THR A 70 18.40 10.91 5.27
C THR A 70 17.81 10.32 3.98
N LEU A 71 17.14 11.12 3.16
CA LEU A 71 16.42 10.62 1.98
C LEU A 71 17.29 10.53 0.71
N VAL A 72 18.31 11.37 0.58
CA VAL A 72 19.13 11.42 -0.64
C VAL A 72 20.34 10.51 -0.51
N LYS A 73 20.51 9.62 -1.49
CA LYS A 73 21.68 8.76 -1.64
C LYS A 73 22.83 9.53 -2.28
N ARG A 74 22.55 10.21 -3.39
CA ARG A 74 23.51 11.08 -4.11
C ARG A 74 22.79 12.06 -5.02
N VAL A 75 23.50 13.12 -5.41
CA VAL A 75 23.08 14.09 -6.43
C VAL A 75 24.06 13.98 -7.58
N GLU A 76 23.54 13.70 -8.77
CA GLU A 76 24.31 13.63 -10.02
C GLU A 76 24.05 14.93 -10.79
N ILE A 77 25.12 15.61 -11.20
CA ILE A 77 25.06 16.90 -11.90
C ILE A 77 25.61 16.68 -13.31
N ASP A 78 24.74 16.80 -14.31
CA ASP A 78 25.09 16.75 -15.73
C ASP A 78 25.14 18.17 -16.32
N LYS A 79 25.43 18.28 -17.62
CA LYS A 79 25.52 19.57 -18.32
C LYS A 79 24.21 20.36 -18.30
N ASP A 80 23.08 19.68 -18.48
CA ASP A 80 21.77 20.31 -18.66
C ASP A 80 20.74 19.94 -17.57
N GLN A 81 21.10 19.02 -16.65
CA GLN A 81 20.16 18.47 -15.68
C GLN A 81 20.83 18.08 -14.36
N VAL A 82 20.01 18.02 -13.31
CA VAL A 82 20.40 17.52 -11.98
C VAL A 82 19.50 16.34 -11.64
N ASN A 83 20.12 15.20 -11.35
CA ASN A 83 19.43 13.97 -10.97
C ASN A 83 19.61 13.71 -9.47
N VAL A 84 18.51 13.65 -8.72
CA VAL A 84 18.52 13.32 -7.28
C VAL A 84 18.21 11.85 -7.11
N VAL A 85 19.20 11.07 -6.66
CA VAL A 85 19.04 9.65 -6.40
C VAL A 85 18.63 9.47 -4.94
N PHE A 86 17.40 9.00 -4.72
CA PHE A 86 16.85 8.76 -3.38
C PHE A 86 17.27 7.39 -2.82
N ARG A 87 17.25 7.28 -1.49
CA ARG A 87 17.36 6.01 -0.77
C ARG A 87 16.01 5.32 -0.80
N VAL A 88 15.78 4.53 -1.85
CA VAL A 88 14.64 3.61 -1.92
C VAL A 88 15.23 2.21 -1.85
N GLU A 89 15.00 1.50 -0.76
CA GLU A 89 15.23 0.06 -0.74
C GLU A 89 14.20 -0.58 -1.67
N PRO A 90 14.62 -1.40 -2.66
CA PRO A 90 13.66 -2.14 -3.44
C PRO A 90 12.88 -3.02 -2.46
N LEU A 91 11.55 -2.84 -2.42
CA LEU A 91 10.68 -3.79 -1.74
C LEU A 91 10.96 -5.14 -2.39
N SER A 92 11.59 -6.06 -1.66
CA SER A 92 11.72 -7.44 -2.12
C SER A 92 10.31 -7.89 -2.49
N PRO A 93 10.10 -8.50 -3.67
CA PRO A 93 8.82 -9.15 -3.95
C PRO A 93 8.57 -10.11 -2.79
N VAL A 94 7.49 -9.86 -2.05
CA VAL A 94 7.12 -10.60 -0.85
C VAL A 94 7.10 -12.08 -1.21
N PRO A 95 7.96 -12.94 -0.65
CA PRO A 95 7.71 -14.36 -0.71
C PRO A 95 6.51 -14.63 0.20
N ASP A 96 5.45 -15.20 -0.37
CA ASP A 96 4.38 -15.83 0.40
C ASP A 96 5.03 -16.84 1.37
N SER A 97 5.10 -16.50 2.66
CA SER A 97 4.95 -17.44 3.78
C SER A 97 5.33 -16.76 5.10
N ASP A 98 4.39 -16.75 6.04
CA ASP A 98 4.50 -16.79 7.51
C ASP A 98 5.86 -17.12 8.15
N LYS A 99 6.89 -16.28 7.97
CA LYS A 99 8.16 -16.47 8.66
C LYS A 99 8.68 -15.16 9.26
N ASP A 100 8.26 -14.96 10.50
CA ASP A 100 9.08 -14.53 11.62
C ASP A 100 9.85 -13.21 11.40
N CYS A 101 9.09 -12.13 11.27
CA CYS A 101 9.62 -10.79 11.48
C CYS A 101 9.79 -10.56 12.98
N LEU A 102 11.05 -10.54 13.45
CA LEU A 102 11.62 -9.55 14.38
C LEU A 102 12.72 -10.18 15.26
N GLN A 103 13.92 -10.41 14.71
CA GLN A 103 15.14 -10.32 15.53
C GLN A 103 16.28 -9.80 14.68
N HIS A 104 16.75 -8.57 14.99
CA HIS A 104 18.17 -8.28 15.16
C HIS A 104 18.32 -6.91 15.83
N CYS A 105 18.13 -6.92 17.14
CA CYS A 105 18.85 -6.03 18.05
C CYS A 105 20.13 -6.76 18.47
N THR A 106 21.25 -6.44 17.84
CA THR A 106 22.60 -6.74 18.36
C THR A 106 23.41 -5.49 18.03
N GLY A 107 23.91 -4.70 18.96
CA GLY A 107 24.28 -4.93 20.34
C GLY A 107 25.49 -4.04 20.54
N ARG A 108 25.33 -2.95 21.29
CA ARG A 108 26.41 -2.05 21.66
C ARG A 108 27.31 -2.78 22.65
N GLU A 109 28.55 -3.08 22.27
CA GLU A 109 29.62 -3.36 23.22
C GLU A 109 30.78 -2.42 22.95
N GLY A 110 30.95 -1.48 23.88
CA GLY A 110 32.22 -0.79 24.04
C GLY A 110 33.18 -1.69 24.81
N THR A 111 34.41 -1.77 24.35
CA THR A 111 35.55 -2.09 25.20
C THR A 111 36.70 -1.17 24.80
N ALA A 112 37.07 -0.30 25.73
CA ALA A 112 38.37 0.33 25.76
C ALA A 112 39.40 -0.76 26.05
N LEU A 113 40.46 -0.86 25.24
CA LEU A 113 41.74 -1.41 25.68
C LEU A 113 42.87 -0.62 25.03
N SER A 114 43.85 -0.39 25.89
CA SER A 114 44.99 0.49 25.79
C SER A 114 46.17 -0.13 25.04
N ASP A 115 47.16 0.74 24.82
CA ASP A 115 48.61 0.46 24.86
C ASP A 115 49.35 -0.02 23.61
N THR A 116 50.23 0.90 23.17
CA THR A 116 51.67 0.71 22.85
C THR A 116 52.02 -0.10 21.60
N PHE A 117 52.44 0.60 20.54
CA PHE A 117 53.84 0.75 20.11
C PHE A 117 53.98 1.93 19.13
#